data_AF-A0A1B6JHC4-F1
#
_entry.id   AF-A0A1B6JHC4-F1
#
_cell.length_a   1.000
_cell.length_b   1.000
_cell.length_c   1.000
_cell.angle_alpha   90.00
_cell.angle_beta   90.00
_cell.angle_gamma   90.00
#
_symmetry.space_group_name_H-M   'P 1'
#
loop_
_entity.id
_entity.type
_entity.pdbx_description
1 polymer ?
#
loop_
_entity_poly.entity_id
_entity_poly.type
_entity_poly.pdbx_seq_one_letter_code
_entity_poly.pdbx_strand_id
1 'polypeptide(L)'
;EDEDEYSYDYYFNIVQELLDWGASLSIPLMNGMTSFQLASDEICRMNALKIHVLKLTCANLPVNETLDIDSCELKSFKGTCLRELEKIKSTRFGRQSLHNILTNCNNSSFVLNDNLAQAIQSSTLRIDFPIYSSLLVANFVKGKKRQSLLDSAQFTFIDLLERNGSIILPDEIVREILSYLDNEDLLILINTLREVLNYGKS
;
A
#
# COMPACT_ATOMS: atom_id res chain seq x y z
N GLU A 1 -14.36 10.75 -33.21
CA GLU A 1 -13.31 9.72 -33.17
C GLU A 1 -12.20 10.12 -32.20
N ASP A 2 -11.64 11.34 -32.27
CA ASP A 2 -10.62 11.78 -31.30
C ASP A 2 -11.15 12.10 -29.88
N GLU A 3 -12.38 12.60 -29.70
CA GLU A 3 -12.90 12.94 -28.36
C GLU A 3 -13.15 11.71 -27.47
N ASP A 4 -13.47 10.56 -28.05
CA ASP A 4 -13.76 9.33 -27.32
C ASP A 4 -12.48 8.63 -26.82
N GLU A 5 -11.37 8.76 -27.55
CA GLU A 5 -10.07 8.19 -27.18
C GLU A 5 -9.41 8.93 -26.01
N TYR A 6 -9.50 10.28 -25.97
CA TYR A 6 -9.05 11.07 -24.82
C TYR A 6 -9.83 10.76 -23.53
N SER A 7 -11.13 10.48 -23.67
CA SER A 7 -11.99 10.08 -22.57
C SER A 7 -11.60 8.69 -22.03
N TYR A 8 -11.30 7.75 -22.94
CA TYR A 8 -10.88 6.38 -22.61
C TYR A 8 -9.64 6.33 -21.72
N ASP A 9 -8.57 7.01 -22.13
CA ASP A 9 -7.30 7.03 -21.40
C ASP A 9 -7.44 7.72 -20.03
N TYR A 10 -8.28 8.75 -19.95
CA TYR A 10 -8.53 9.46 -18.70
C TYR A 10 -9.18 8.56 -17.64
N TYR A 11 -10.28 7.87 -17.97
CA TYR A 11 -10.95 6.97 -17.03
C TYR A 11 -10.09 5.77 -16.65
N PHE A 12 -9.38 5.19 -17.63
CA PHE A 12 -8.45 4.09 -17.39
C PHE A 12 -7.39 4.48 -16.34
N ASN A 13 -6.76 5.64 -16.50
CA ASN A 13 -5.73 6.13 -15.60
C ASN A 13 -6.25 6.42 -14.19
N ILE A 14 -7.47 6.97 -14.06
CA ILE A 14 -8.10 7.18 -12.75
C ILE A 14 -8.35 5.86 -12.05
N VAL A 15 -8.91 4.88 -12.74
CA VAL A 15 -9.17 3.56 -12.15
C VAL A 15 -7.86 2.89 -11.72
N GLN A 16 -6.81 2.95 -12.54
CA GLN A 16 -5.48 2.45 -12.15
C GLN A 16 -4.95 3.11 -10.89
N GLU A 17 -5.03 4.44 -10.80
CA GLU A 17 -4.57 5.19 -9.64
C GLU A 17 -5.36 4.75 -8.39
N LEU A 18 -6.70 4.75 -8.45
CA LEU A 18 -7.53 4.35 -7.31
C LEU A 18 -7.23 2.92 -6.81
N LEU A 19 -7.03 1.98 -7.74
CA LEU A 19 -6.65 0.61 -7.41
C LEU A 19 -5.28 0.53 -6.74
N ASP A 20 -4.28 1.28 -7.22
CA ASP A 20 -2.95 1.35 -6.61
C ASP A 20 -2.99 1.95 -5.20
N TRP A 21 -3.91 2.88 -4.96
CA TRP A 21 -4.20 3.42 -3.64
C TRP A 21 -4.99 2.45 -2.74
N GLY A 22 -5.45 1.30 -3.27
CA GLY A 22 -6.10 0.23 -2.53
C GLY A 22 -7.62 0.35 -2.47
N ALA A 23 -8.24 0.98 -3.47
CA ALA A 23 -9.69 0.97 -3.60
C ALA A 23 -10.21 -0.47 -3.61
N SER A 24 -11.18 -0.76 -2.74
CA SER A 24 -11.80 -2.07 -2.69
C SER A 24 -12.84 -2.21 -3.79
N LEU A 25 -12.82 -3.35 -4.46
CA LEU A 25 -13.75 -3.71 -5.53
C LEU A 25 -14.95 -4.52 -5.05
N SER A 26 -14.89 -5.01 -3.81
CA SER A 26 -15.87 -5.92 -3.22
C SER A 26 -16.93 -5.21 -2.36
N ILE A 27 -16.79 -3.90 -2.11
CA ILE A 27 -17.76 -3.14 -1.32
C ILE A 27 -19.05 -2.97 -2.14
N PRO A 28 -20.22 -3.39 -1.62
CA PRO A 28 -21.50 -3.17 -2.28
C PRO A 28 -21.88 -1.69 -2.32
N LEU A 29 -22.37 -1.25 -3.47
CA LEU A 29 -22.92 0.09 -3.70
C LEU A 29 -24.40 0.13 -3.29
N MET A 30 -25.02 1.32 -3.38
CA MET A 30 -26.43 1.50 -2.98
C MET A 30 -27.42 0.62 -3.77
N ASN A 31 -27.05 0.21 -4.98
CA ASN A 31 -27.84 -0.72 -5.81
C ASN A 31 -27.59 -2.20 -5.48
N GLY A 32 -26.77 -2.50 -4.45
CA GLY A 32 -26.38 -3.86 -4.05
C GLY A 32 -25.28 -4.49 -4.91
N MET A 33 -24.83 -3.81 -5.99
CA MET A 33 -23.75 -4.32 -6.84
C MET A 33 -22.38 -3.89 -6.32
N THR A 34 -21.36 -4.70 -6.58
CA THR A 34 -19.96 -4.31 -6.29
C THR A 34 -19.36 -3.51 -7.45
N SER A 35 -18.28 -2.77 -7.19
CA SER A 35 -17.54 -2.07 -8.25
C SER A 35 -17.02 -3.03 -9.33
N PHE A 36 -16.68 -4.27 -8.94
CA PHE A 36 -16.32 -5.34 -9.87
C PHE A 36 -17.47 -5.71 -10.82
N GLN A 37 -18.68 -5.86 -10.29
CA GLN A 37 -19.86 -6.20 -11.09
C GLN A 37 -20.17 -5.10 -12.11
N LEU A 38 -20.11 -3.82 -11.68
CA LEU A 38 -20.29 -2.70 -12.60
C LEU A 38 -19.18 -2.55 -13.64
N ALA A 39 -17.95 -2.96 -13.32
CA ALA A 39 -16.85 -2.95 -14.26
C ALA A 39 -16.97 -4.03 -15.34
N SER A 40 -17.76 -5.08 -15.09
CA SER A 40 -17.97 -6.18 -16.03
C SER A 40 -18.82 -5.76 -17.24
N ASP A 41 -19.59 -4.68 -17.12
CA ASP A 41 -20.44 -4.16 -18.18
C ASP A 41 -19.69 -3.23 -19.15
N GLU A 42 -18.44 -2.83 -18.83
CA GLU A 42 -17.62 -1.93 -19.65
C GLU A 42 -16.21 -2.47 -19.89
N ILE A 43 -15.85 -2.66 -21.17
CA ILE A 43 -14.54 -3.20 -21.60
C ILE A 43 -13.35 -2.43 -20.99
N CYS A 44 -13.43 -1.10 -20.93
CA CYS A 44 -12.34 -0.24 -20.45
C CYS A 44 -12.03 -0.49 -18.97
N ARG A 45 -13.07 -0.61 -18.14
CA ARG A 45 -12.94 -0.86 -16.70
C ARG A 45 -12.39 -2.27 -16.45
N MET A 46 -12.89 -3.24 -17.19
CA MET A 46 -12.40 -4.62 -17.11
C MET A 46 -10.92 -4.72 -17.52
N ASN A 47 -10.49 -3.97 -18.55
CA ASN A 47 -9.09 -3.91 -18.94
C ASN A 47 -8.20 -3.29 -17.86
N ALA A 48 -8.64 -2.21 -17.21
CA ALA A 48 -7.94 -1.62 -16.07
C ALA A 48 -7.79 -2.65 -14.93
N LEU A 49 -8.85 -3.37 -14.59
CA LEU A 49 -8.81 -4.43 -13.58
C LEU A 49 -7.82 -5.54 -13.93
N LYS A 50 -7.90 -6.08 -15.15
CA LYS A 50 -6.97 -7.12 -15.64
C LYS A 50 -5.51 -6.65 -15.59
N ILE A 51 -5.25 -5.41 -16.02
CA ILE A 51 -3.90 -4.81 -15.97
C ILE A 51 -3.41 -4.67 -14.53
N HIS A 52 -4.24 -4.17 -13.62
CA HIS A 52 -3.88 -4.02 -12.22
C HIS A 52 -3.60 -5.38 -11.56
N VAL A 53 -4.46 -6.39 -11.78
CA VAL A 53 -4.25 -7.75 -11.28
C VAL A 53 -2.95 -8.36 -11.83
N LEU A 54 -2.68 -8.20 -13.12
CA LEU A 54 -1.45 -8.69 -13.73
C LEU A 54 -0.21 -7.99 -13.15
N LYS A 55 -0.27 -6.69 -12.92
CA LYS A 55 0.79 -5.88 -12.28
C LYS A 55 1.11 -6.38 -10.87
N LEU A 56 0.09 -6.62 -10.05
CA LEU A 56 0.24 -7.18 -8.69
C LEU A 56 0.80 -8.62 -8.74
N THR A 57 0.29 -9.44 -9.65
CA THR A 57 0.76 -10.82 -9.86
C THR A 57 2.24 -10.85 -10.23
N CYS A 58 2.69 -9.98 -11.14
CA CYS A 58 4.10 -9.89 -11.52
C CYS A 58 5.01 -9.53 -10.33
N ALA A 59 4.51 -8.69 -9.42
CA ALA A 59 5.21 -8.28 -8.19
C ALA A 59 5.03 -9.26 -7.02
N ASN A 60 4.33 -10.38 -7.22
CA ASN A 60 3.99 -11.36 -6.19
C ASN A 60 3.26 -10.73 -4.98
N LEU A 61 2.37 -9.78 -5.26
CA LEU A 61 1.54 -9.11 -4.26
C LEU A 61 0.17 -9.79 -4.14
N PRO A 62 -0.51 -9.68 -2.98
CA PRO A 62 -1.86 -10.23 -2.81
C PRO A 62 -2.83 -9.68 -3.86
N VAL A 63 -3.60 -10.57 -4.46
CA VAL A 63 -4.65 -10.24 -5.44
C VAL A 63 -5.99 -10.65 -4.84
N ASN A 64 -6.94 -9.72 -4.77
CA ASN A 64 -8.26 -9.97 -4.18
C ASN A 64 -9.19 -10.82 -5.05
N GLU A 65 -8.95 -10.88 -6.36
CA GLU A 65 -9.89 -11.44 -7.34
C GLU A 65 -9.16 -12.32 -8.36
N THR A 66 -9.69 -13.53 -8.57
CA THR A 66 -9.24 -14.44 -9.64
C THR A 66 -9.90 -14.01 -10.95
N LEU A 67 -9.29 -13.06 -11.64
CA LEU A 67 -9.68 -12.71 -13.01
C LEU A 67 -9.11 -13.73 -13.99
N ASP A 68 -9.94 -14.17 -14.94
CA ASP A 68 -9.47 -14.94 -16.10
C ASP A 68 -8.71 -13.97 -17.03
N ILE A 69 -7.40 -13.95 -16.87
CA ILE A 69 -6.49 -13.14 -17.67
C ILE A 69 -6.13 -13.97 -18.89
N ASP A 70 -6.77 -13.69 -20.03
CA ASP A 70 -6.36 -14.28 -21.31
C ASP A 70 -4.90 -13.88 -21.57
N SER A 71 -4.03 -14.90 -21.53
CA SER A 71 -2.58 -14.73 -21.51
C SER A 71 -2.01 -14.17 -22.81
N CYS A 72 -2.77 -14.23 -23.92
CA CYS A 72 -2.30 -13.78 -25.23
C CYS A 72 -2.35 -12.26 -25.40
N GLU A 73 -3.45 -11.61 -25.00
CA GLU A 73 -3.62 -10.16 -25.18
C GLU A 73 -2.68 -9.34 -24.28
N LEU A 74 -2.43 -9.82 -23.06
CA LEU A 74 -1.64 -9.11 -22.07
C LEU A 74 -0.17 -9.58 -21.98
N LYS A 75 0.27 -10.45 -22.89
CA LYS A 75 1.64 -11.00 -22.88
C LYS A 75 2.71 -9.91 -23.02
N SER A 76 2.48 -8.95 -23.90
CA SER A 76 3.38 -7.81 -24.13
C SER A 76 3.51 -6.95 -22.87
N PHE A 77 2.37 -6.64 -22.23
CA PHE A 77 2.30 -5.88 -20.99
C PHE A 77 2.93 -6.63 -19.81
N LYS A 78 2.71 -7.95 -19.69
CA LYS A 78 3.41 -8.77 -18.71
C LYS A 78 4.93 -8.63 -18.84
N GLY A 79 5.43 -8.62 -20.08
CA GLY A 79 6.84 -8.38 -20.39
C GLY A 79 7.34 -7.01 -19.93
N THR A 80 6.55 -5.94 -20.09
CA THR A 80 6.91 -4.60 -19.58
C THR A 80 6.90 -4.56 -18.06
N CYS A 81 5.90 -5.14 -17.40
CA CYS A 81 5.84 -5.26 -15.94
C CYS A 81 7.10 -5.92 -15.37
N LEU A 82 7.49 -7.08 -15.91
CA LEU A 82 8.65 -7.82 -15.43
C LEU A 82 9.95 -7.03 -15.62
N ARG A 83 10.13 -6.36 -16.77
CA ARG A 83 11.33 -5.52 -16.99
C ARG A 83 11.41 -4.35 -16.01
N GLU A 84 10.30 -3.66 -15.80
CA GLU A 84 10.26 -2.55 -14.84
C GLU A 84 10.48 -3.04 -13.41
N LEU A 85 9.93 -4.20 -13.06
CA LEU A 85 10.13 -4.82 -11.75
C LEU A 85 11.60 -5.21 -11.50
N GLU A 86 12.32 -5.70 -12.51
CA GLU A 86 13.77 -5.93 -12.39
C GLU A 86 14.55 -4.63 -12.17
N LYS A 87 14.15 -3.52 -12.80
CA LYS A 87 14.70 -2.18 -12.51
C LYS A 87 14.39 -1.77 -11.07
N ILE A 88 13.17 -2.01 -10.56
CA ILE A 88 12.76 -1.72 -9.18
C ILE A 88 13.60 -2.50 -8.17
N LYS A 89 13.84 -3.79 -8.42
CA LYS A 89 14.68 -4.65 -7.56
C LYS A 89 16.13 -4.18 -7.51
N SER A 90 16.67 -3.71 -8.63
CA SER A 90 18.07 -3.26 -8.75
C SER A 90 18.29 -1.81 -8.30
N THR A 91 17.24 -1.00 -8.18
CA THR A 91 17.34 0.39 -7.70
C THR A 91 17.44 0.44 -6.18
N ARG A 92 18.65 0.63 -5.67
CA ARG A 92 18.98 0.55 -4.23
C ARG A 92 19.35 1.90 -3.63
N PHE A 93 19.01 2.05 -2.35
CA PHE A 93 19.31 3.20 -1.49
C PHE A 93 19.94 2.65 -0.20
N GLY A 94 21.25 2.39 -0.25
CA GLY A 94 21.96 1.66 0.80
C GLY A 94 21.51 0.20 0.87
N ARG A 95 21.02 -0.25 2.03
CA ARG A 95 20.57 -1.64 2.24
C ARG A 95 19.19 -1.91 1.64
N GLN A 96 18.37 -0.88 1.45
CA GLN A 96 17.00 -0.99 0.95
C GLN A 96 16.94 -0.73 -0.56
N SER A 97 15.86 -1.16 -1.19
CA SER A 97 15.52 -0.91 -2.59
C SER A 97 14.06 -0.50 -2.74
N LEU A 98 13.68 0.00 -3.92
CA LEU A 98 12.27 0.28 -4.22
C LEU A 98 11.39 -0.98 -4.04
N HIS A 99 11.95 -2.17 -4.28
CA HIS A 99 11.25 -3.43 -4.06
C HIS A 99 10.84 -3.67 -2.59
N ASN A 100 11.58 -3.13 -1.62
CA ASN A 100 11.18 -3.21 -0.21
C ASN A 100 9.85 -2.49 0.05
N ILE A 101 9.54 -1.42 -0.69
CA ILE A 101 8.27 -0.68 -0.56
C ILE A 101 7.08 -1.55 -1.00
N LEU A 102 7.28 -2.41 -2.00
CA LEU A 102 6.23 -3.32 -2.48
C LEU A 102 6.01 -4.50 -1.52
N THR A 103 7.08 -5.04 -0.94
CA THR A 103 7.03 -6.33 -0.22
C THR A 103 6.93 -6.22 1.30
N ASN A 104 7.37 -5.12 1.92
CA ASN A 104 7.42 -4.98 3.37
C ASN A 104 6.21 -4.21 3.93
N CYS A 105 4.98 -4.63 3.60
CA CYS A 105 3.76 -3.96 4.10
C CYS A 105 3.69 -3.90 5.64
N ASN A 106 4.14 -4.97 6.32
CA ASN A 106 4.12 -5.05 7.78
C ASN A 106 5.30 -4.32 8.45
N ASN A 107 6.44 -4.24 7.76
CA ASN A 107 7.65 -3.60 8.27
C ASN A 107 7.93 -2.30 7.51
N SER A 108 7.40 -1.20 8.04
CA SER A 108 7.52 0.13 7.43
C SER A 108 8.87 0.83 7.65
N SER A 109 9.91 0.15 8.14
CA SER A 109 11.24 0.75 8.38
C SER A 109 11.89 1.38 7.15
N PHE A 110 11.45 1.02 5.95
CA PHE A 110 11.89 1.67 4.70
C PHE A 110 11.58 3.16 4.66
N VAL A 111 10.58 3.64 5.40
CA VAL A 111 10.24 5.08 5.41
C VAL A 111 11.25 5.95 6.15
N LEU A 112 12.14 5.33 6.95
CA LEU A 112 13.19 6.01 7.70
C LEU A 112 14.43 6.31 6.83
N ASN A 113 14.46 5.85 5.58
CA ASN A 113 15.55 6.11 4.66
C ASN A 113 15.27 7.37 3.84
N ASP A 114 15.93 8.47 4.20
CA ASP A 114 15.71 9.78 3.56
C ASP A 114 15.99 9.77 2.05
N ASN A 115 17.00 9.03 1.60
CA ASN A 115 17.32 8.93 0.17
C ASN A 115 16.20 8.20 -0.59
N LEU A 116 15.64 7.14 0.01
CA LEU A 116 14.48 6.44 -0.55
C LEU A 116 13.25 7.36 -0.56
N ALA A 117 13.03 8.12 0.52
CA ALA A 117 11.93 9.08 0.62
C ALA A 117 12.01 10.16 -0.47
N GLN A 118 13.20 10.72 -0.70
CA GLN A 118 13.45 11.70 -1.75
C GLN A 118 13.23 11.10 -3.15
N ALA A 119 13.68 9.87 -3.38
CA ALA A 119 13.46 9.19 -4.65
C ALA A 119 11.96 8.98 -4.95
N ILE A 120 11.16 8.64 -3.94
CA ILE A 120 9.70 8.50 -4.09
C ILE A 120 9.00 9.83 -4.37
N GLN A 121 9.52 10.94 -3.84
CA GLN A 121 8.99 12.28 -4.07
C GLN A 121 9.50 12.92 -5.36
N SER A 122 10.47 12.29 -6.05
CA SER A 122 11.06 12.81 -7.26
C SER A 122 10.06 12.83 -8.42
N SER A 123 10.08 13.90 -9.21
CA SER A 123 9.35 13.98 -10.48
C SER A 123 9.79 12.93 -11.49
N THR A 124 11.02 12.42 -11.38
CA THR A 124 11.55 11.38 -12.27
C THR A 124 10.98 10.00 -12.00
N LEU A 125 10.38 9.75 -10.83
CA LEU A 125 9.87 8.41 -10.47
C LEU A 125 8.86 7.88 -11.51
N ARG A 126 7.91 8.72 -11.94
CA ARG A 126 6.90 8.36 -12.94
C ARG A 126 7.49 8.13 -14.34
N ILE A 127 8.63 8.76 -14.63
CA ILE A 127 9.36 8.57 -15.90
C ILE A 127 10.12 7.25 -15.85
N ASP A 128 10.76 6.97 -14.71
CA ASP A 128 11.61 5.81 -14.52
C ASP A 128 10.85 4.50 -14.31
N PHE A 129 9.67 4.59 -13.71
CA PHE A 129 8.81 3.48 -13.30
C PHE A 129 7.33 3.77 -13.62
N PRO A 130 6.96 3.93 -14.90
CA PRO A 130 5.61 4.34 -15.28
C PRO A 130 4.51 3.37 -14.83
N ILE A 131 4.78 2.06 -14.75
CA ILE A 131 3.78 1.04 -14.37
C ILE A 131 3.57 1.01 -12.85
N TYR A 132 4.65 1.12 -12.08
CA TYR A 132 4.62 0.89 -10.63
C TYR A 132 4.75 2.17 -9.79
N SER A 133 5.00 3.34 -10.39
CA SER A 133 5.22 4.59 -9.65
C SER A 133 4.08 4.95 -8.71
N SER A 134 2.83 4.84 -9.16
CA SER A 134 1.65 5.12 -8.32
C SER A 134 1.58 4.16 -7.13
N LEU A 135 1.70 2.85 -7.38
CA LEU A 135 1.75 1.83 -6.33
C LEU A 135 2.90 2.04 -5.33
N LEU A 136 4.09 2.42 -5.81
CA LEU A 136 5.24 2.74 -4.96
C LEU A 136 4.95 3.93 -4.05
N VAL A 137 4.39 5.01 -4.59
CA VAL A 137 4.00 6.20 -3.82
C VAL A 137 2.93 5.84 -2.78
N ALA A 138 1.87 5.15 -3.21
CA ALA A 138 0.77 4.73 -2.34
C ALA A 138 1.26 3.87 -1.17
N ASN A 139 2.07 2.85 -1.45
CA ASN A 139 2.64 1.97 -0.42
C ASN A 139 3.60 2.71 0.51
N PHE A 140 4.38 3.67 -0.01
CA PHE A 140 5.26 4.49 0.80
C PHE A 140 4.49 5.39 1.78
N VAL A 141 3.41 6.03 1.31
CA VAL A 141 2.52 6.84 2.15
C VAL A 141 1.81 6.00 3.19
N LYS A 142 1.30 4.81 2.82
CA LYS A 142 0.73 3.84 3.77
C LYS A 142 1.74 3.42 4.84
N GLY A 143 2.98 3.14 4.43
CA GLY A 143 4.09 2.85 5.34
C GLY A 143 4.38 3.98 6.31
N LYS A 144 4.36 5.25 5.85
CA LYS A 144 4.57 6.41 6.72
C LYS A 144 3.48 6.51 7.80
N LYS A 145 2.22 6.30 7.41
CA LYS A 145 1.11 6.26 8.37
C LYS A 145 1.30 5.15 9.40
N ARG A 146 1.61 3.92 8.95
CA ARG A 146 1.85 2.78 9.84
C ARG A 146 3.02 3.03 10.80
N GLN A 147 4.14 3.55 10.31
CA GLN A 147 5.30 3.90 11.14
C GLN A 147 4.93 4.89 12.25
N SER A 148 4.19 5.96 11.92
CA SER A 148 3.74 6.96 12.90
C SER A 148 2.80 6.38 13.97
N LEU A 149 1.89 5.47 13.57
CA LEU A 149 1.03 4.75 14.50
C LEU A 149 1.84 3.85 15.43
N LEU A 150 2.80 3.08 14.90
CA LEU A 150 3.67 2.23 15.71
C LEU A 150 4.51 3.05 16.70
N ASP A 151 5.08 4.18 16.27
CA ASP A 151 5.87 5.06 17.14
C ASP A 151 5.00 5.63 18.29
N SER A 152 3.76 6.02 17.99
CA SER A 152 2.80 6.52 18.98
C SER A 152 2.32 5.42 19.95
N ALA A 153 2.02 4.23 19.42
CA ALA A 153 1.56 3.09 20.20
C ALA A 153 2.67 2.59 21.13
N GLN A 154 3.90 2.49 20.64
CA GLN A 154 5.06 2.06 21.42
C GLN A 154 5.28 2.94 22.64
N PHE A 155 5.32 4.26 22.44
CA PHE A 155 5.47 5.21 23.55
C PHE A 155 4.36 5.04 24.61
N THR A 156 3.10 4.94 24.16
CA THR A 156 1.95 4.85 25.07
C THR A 156 1.89 3.50 25.80
N PHE A 157 2.28 2.42 25.12
CA PHE A 157 2.27 1.07 25.69
C PHE A 157 3.39 0.88 26.72
N ILE A 158 4.59 1.44 26.48
CA ILE A 158 5.68 1.44 27.46
C ILE A 158 5.26 2.18 28.74
N ASP A 159 4.72 3.40 28.64
CA ASP A 159 4.25 4.18 29.81
C ASP A 159 3.20 3.40 30.62
N LEU A 160 2.34 2.63 29.96
CA LEU A 160 1.37 1.75 30.65
C LEU A 160 2.04 0.61 31.42
N LEU A 161 2.96 -0.13 30.77
CA LEU A 161 3.66 -1.28 31.35
C LEU A 161 4.49 -0.88 32.57
N GLU A 162 5.17 0.26 32.48
CA GLU A 162 5.98 0.81 33.57
C GLU A 162 5.11 1.22 34.76
N ARG A 163 3.97 1.90 34.53
CA ARG A 163 3.09 2.38 35.61
C ARG A 163 2.30 1.28 36.32
N ASN A 164 1.79 0.28 35.58
CA ASN A 164 0.87 -0.71 36.15
C ASN A 164 1.55 -1.99 36.64
N GLY A 165 2.72 -2.32 36.09
CA GLY A 165 3.36 -3.61 36.38
C GLY A 165 4.84 -3.54 36.74
N SER A 166 5.47 -2.36 36.65
CA SER A 166 6.95 -2.25 36.69
C SER A 166 7.63 -3.21 35.70
N ILE A 167 6.95 -3.50 34.58
CA ILE A 167 7.46 -4.38 33.53
C ILE A 167 8.30 -3.53 32.60
N ILE A 168 9.57 -3.88 32.46
CA ILE A 168 10.50 -3.22 31.54
C ILE A 168 10.81 -4.21 30.41
N LEU A 169 10.33 -3.90 29.21
CA LEU A 169 10.63 -4.66 28.00
C LEU A 169 11.56 -3.81 27.11
N PRO A 170 12.53 -4.43 26.42
CA PRO A 170 13.27 -3.73 25.38
C PRO A 170 12.34 -3.20 24.28
N ASP A 171 12.68 -2.04 23.72
CA ASP A 171 11.91 -1.37 22.67
C ASP A 171 11.63 -2.29 21.48
N GLU A 172 12.59 -3.13 21.10
CA GLU A 172 12.45 -4.08 20.00
C GLU A 172 11.36 -5.11 20.27
N ILE A 173 11.22 -5.56 21.52
CA ILE A 173 10.19 -6.54 21.92
C ILE A 173 8.80 -5.89 21.88
N VAL A 174 8.69 -4.66 22.40
CA VAL A 174 7.44 -3.89 22.32
C VAL A 174 7.05 -3.65 20.87
N ARG A 175 8.03 -3.30 20.03
CA ARG A 175 7.82 -3.05 18.60
C ARG A 175 7.32 -4.30 17.88
N GLU A 176 7.88 -5.46 18.19
CA GLU A 176 7.45 -6.73 17.61
C GLU A 176 6.02 -7.07 18.03
N ILE A 177 5.66 -6.90 19.32
CA ILE A 177 4.30 -7.11 19.81
C ILE A 177 3.30 -6.23 19.04
N LEU A 178 3.59 -4.93 18.93
CA LEU A 178 2.72 -3.98 18.24
C LEU A 178 2.65 -4.23 16.73
N SER A 179 3.66 -4.88 16.13
CA SER A 179 3.69 -5.17 14.70
C SER A 179 2.60 -6.14 14.25
N TYR A 180 2.03 -6.93 15.17
CA TYR A 180 0.91 -7.82 14.91
C TYR A 180 -0.44 -7.09 14.76
N LEU A 181 -0.54 -5.84 15.20
CA LEU A 181 -1.75 -5.04 15.10
C LEU A 181 -1.82 -4.34 13.74
N ASP A 182 -3.03 -4.28 13.19
CA ASP A 182 -3.30 -3.44 12.03
C ASP A 182 -3.41 -1.96 12.42
N ASN A 183 -3.62 -1.08 11.44
CA ASN A 183 -3.66 0.35 11.72
C ASN A 183 -4.88 0.79 12.53
N GLU A 184 -6.00 0.07 12.43
CA GLU A 184 -7.22 0.37 13.19
C GLU A 184 -7.05 -0.07 14.64
N ASP A 185 -6.55 -1.28 14.86
CA ASP A 185 -6.22 -1.81 16.18
C ASP A 185 -5.19 -0.94 16.91
N LEU A 186 -4.15 -0.49 16.20
CA LEU A 186 -3.16 0.46 16.76
C LEU A 186 -3.82 1.77 17.19
N LEU A 187 -4.77 2.29 16.40
CA LEU A 187 -5.46 3.54 16.71
C LEU A 187 -6.37 3.38 17.94
N ILE A 188 -7.13 2.28 18.00
CA ILE A 188 -7.96 1.93 19.16
C ILE A 188 -7.08 1.82 20.40
N LEU A 189 -5.98 1.07 20.33
CA LEU A 189 -5.03 0.92 21.42
C LEU A 189 -4.53 2.29 21.91
N ILE A 190 -4.03 3.14 21.01
CA ILE A 190 -3.52 4.48 21.35
C ILE A 190 -4.60 5.30 22.07
N ASN A 191 -5.82 5.32 21.56
CA ASN A 191 -6.90 6.12 22.12
C ASN A 191 -7.32 5.61 23.51
N THR A 192 -7.56 4.30 23.65
CA THR A 192 -7.93 3.68 24.92
C THR A 192 -6.84 3.89 25.99
N LEU A 193 -5.57 3.70 25.64
CA LEU A 193 -4.48 3.88 26.60
C LEU A 193 -4.33 5.35 27.02
N ARG A 194 -4.50 6.30 26.11
CA ARG A 194 -4.48 7.74 26.45
C ARG A 194 -5.59 8.09 27.44
N GLU A 195 -6.79 7.55 27.28
CA GLU A 195 -7.88 7.76 28.24
C GLU A 195 -7.49 7.22 29.62
N VAL A 196 -7.05 5.96 29.71
CA VAL A 196 -6.63 5.34 30.98
C VAL A 196 -5.52 6.13 31.67
N LEU A 197 -4.50 6.57 30.92
CA LEU A 197 -3.37 7.34 31.45
C LEU A 197 -3.76 8.75 31.92
N ASN A 198 -4.85 9.33 31.36
CA ASN A 198 -5.39 10.61 31.80
C ASN A 198 -6.24 10.46 33.07
N TYR A 199 -6.99 9.37 33.22
CA TYR A 199 -7.76 9.10 34.45
C TYR A 199 -6.87 8.83 35.66
N GLY A 200 -5.69 8.23 35.49
CA GLY A 200 -4.74 7.98 36.58
C GLY A 200 -3.96 9.20 37.08
N LYS A 201 -4.24 10.42 36.57
CA LYS A 201 -3.59 11.68 36.98
C LYS A 201 -4.46 12.57 37.88
N SER A 202 -5.67 12.12 38.29
CA SER A 202 -6.55 12.79 39.26
C SER A 202 -6.41 12.19 40.64
#